data_AF-A0A5E4IE67-F1
#
_entry.id   AF-A0A5E4IE67-F1
#
_cell.length_a   1.000
_cell.length_b   1.000
_cell.length_c   1.000
_cell.angle_alpha   90.00
_cell.angle_beta   90.00
_cell.angle_gamma   90.00
#
_symmetry.space_group_name_H-M   'P 1'
#
loop_
_entity.id
_entity.type
_entity.pdbx_description
1 polymer ?
#
loop_
_entity_poly.entity_id
_entity_poly.type
_entity_poly.pdbx_seq_one_letter_code
_entity_poly.pdbx_strand_id
1 'polypeptide(L)'
;MRKKYPSQEKYEKNNPTITFRMTKEEKEKILQMTAQSTDSVSNLVRKALLGLAKDLDYIHQTGYDHGLTNGKRMGKEEGLTEGKVKYRIWVYCHYCKKPIYIEPNSERHNKIIYGMKDQISHFPEDCPRE
;
A
#
# COMPACT_ATOMS: atom_id res chain seq x y z
N MET A 1 -20.93 -15.04 -44.40
CA MET A 1 -19.53 -15.24 -43.93
C MET A 1 -19.06 -16.61 -44.39
N ARG A 2 -17.89 -16.73 -45.04
CA ARG A 2 -17.31 -18.05 -45.37
C ARG A 2 -16.93 -18.76 -44.07
N LYS A 3 -17.26 -20.05 -43.97
CA LYS A 3 -16.86 -20.89 -42.83
C LYS A 3 -15.35 -21.08 -42.87
N LYS A 4 -14.67 -20.83 -41.75
CA LYS A 4 -13.22 -21.03 -41.65
C LYS A 4 -12.91 -22.52 -41.63
N TYR A 5 -11.76 -22.89 -42.18
CA TYR A 5 -11.24 -24.25 -42.08
C TYR A 5 -10.69 -24.51 -40.67
N PRO A 6 -10.74 -25.75 -40.14
CA PRO A 6 -10.19 -26.08 -38.83
C PRO A 6 -8.72 -25.68 -38.66
N SER A 7 -7.94 -25.73 -39.74
CA SER A 7 -6.55 -25.27 -39.76
C SER A 7 -6.41 -23.76 -39.50
N GLN A 8 -7.33 -22.96 -40.04
CA GLN A 8 -7.36 -21.50 -39.85
C GLN A 8 -7.72 -21.16 -38.41
N GLU A 9 -8.72 -21.83 -37.83
CA GLU A 9 -9.11 -21.64 -36.44
C GLU A 9 -7.96 -21.98 -35.47
N LYS A 10 -7.27 -23.10 -35.70
CA LYS A 10 -6.09 -23.48 -34.92
C LYS A 10 -4.97 -22.46 -35.03
N TYR A 11 -4.74 -21.92 -36.23
CA TYR A 11 -3.70 -20.92 -36.46
C TYR A 11 -4.00 -19.60 -35.73
N GLU A 12 -5.24 -19.10 -35.82
CA GLU A 12 -5.67 -17.87 -35.17
C GLU A 12 -5.63 -17.98 -33.64
N LYS A 13 -6.01 -19.14 -33.08
CA LYS A 13 -5.92 -19.39 -31.64
C LYS A 13 -4.48 -19.34 -31.12
N ASN A 14 -3.53 -19.84 -31.92
CA ASN A 14 -2.11 -19.86 -31.55
C ASN A 14 -1.39 -18.54 -31.85
N ASN A 15 -1.96 -17.69 -32.72
CA ASN A 15 -1.36 -16.43 -33.15
C ASN A 15 -2.36 -15.28 -33.00
N PRO A 16 -2.75 -14.95 -31.75
CA PRO A 16 -3.68 -13.86 -31.51
C PRO A 16 -3.14 -12.56 -32.10
N THR A 17 -3.96 -11.90 -32.90
CA THR A 17 -3.60 -10.66 -33.59
C THR A 17 -4.32 -9.48 -32.96
N ILE A 18 -3.56 -8.46 -32.57
CA ILE A 18 -4.09 -7.20 -32.06
C ILE A 18 -3.96 -6.16 -33.17
N THR A 19 -5.06 -5.48 -33.47
CA THR A 19 -5.09 -4.34 -34.39
C THR A 19 -5.58 -3.11 -33.64
N PHE A 20 -4.91 -1.98 -33.84
CA PHE A 20 -5.28 -0.71 -33.25
C PHE A 20 -5.14 0.39 -34.30
N ARG A 21 -5.96 1.44 -34.15
CA ARG A 21 -5.89 2.63 -35.00
C ARG A 21 -4.92 3.62 -34.35
N MET A 22 -4.13 4.28 -35.19
CA MET A 22 -3.14 5.28 -34.79
C MET A 22 -3.21 6.45 -35.76
N THR A 23 -2.72 7.61 -35.33
CA THR A 23 -2.60 8.78 -36.19
C THR A 23 -1.50 8.55 -37.25
N LYS A 24 -1.49 9.39 -38.28
CA LYS A 24 -0.45 9.35 -39.31
C LYS A 24 0.93 9.62 -38.70
N GLU A 25 1.00 10.58 -37.77
CA GLU A 25 2.23 10.99 -37.07
C GLU A 25 2.81 9.86 -36.23
N GLU A 26 1.97 9.13 -35.49
CA GLU A 26 2.39 7.97 -34.69
C GLU A 26 2.96 6.86 -35.57
N LYS A 27 2.28 6.56 -36.69
CA LYS A 27 2.75 5.56 -37.66
C LYS A 27 4.12 5.93 -38.23
N GLU A 28 4.29 7.19 -38.61
CA GLU A 28 5.52 7.69 -39.22
C GLU A 28 6.69 7.65 -38.24
N LYS A 29 6.45 8.01 -36.97
CA LYS A 29 7.43 7.88 -35.90
C LYS A 29 7.87 6.43 -35.69
N ILE A 30 6.93 5.47 -35.66
CA ILE A 30 7.27 4.05 -35.54
C ILE A 30 8.12 3.59 -36.73
N LEU A 31 7.77 3.98 -37.96
CA LEU A 31 8.54 3.62 -39.15
C LEU A 31 9.96 4.21 -39.12
N GLN A 32 10.14 5.44 -38.67
CA GLN A 32 11.45 6.07 -38.47
C GLN A 32 12.30 5.30 -37.45
N MET A 33 11.72 4.93 -36.31
CA MET A 33 12.41 4.11 -35.30
C MET A 33 12.79 2.73 -35.85
N THR A 34 11.93 2.16 -36.70
CA THR A 34 12.19 0.87 -37.34
C THR A 34 13.36 0.98 -38.33
N ALA A 35 13.44 2.06 -39.11
CA ALA A 35 14.52 2.33 -40.06
C ALA A 35 15.90 2.50 -39.39
N GLN A 36 15.92 2.91 -38.12
CA GLN A 36 17.13 3.02 -37.30
C GLN A 36 17.46 1.71 -36.55
N SER A 37 16.61 0.69 -36.66
CA SER A 37 16.75 -0.59 -35.97
C SER A 37 16.89 -1.75 -36.97
N THR A 38 17.30 -2.91 -36.48
CA THR A 38 17.27 -4.16 -37.26
C THR A 38 15.96 -4.94 -37.07
N ASP A 39 15.04 -4.43 -36.26
CA ASP A 39 13.79 -5.11 -35.93
C ASP A 39 12.69 -4.84 -36.96
N SER A 40 11.76 -5.78 -37.10
CA SER A 40 10.49 -5.52 -37.78
C SER A 40 9.60 -4.61 -36.92
N VAL A 41 8.70 -3.86 -37.57
CA VAL A 41 7.70 -3.00 -36.88
C VAL A 41 6.98 -3.77 -35.77
N SER A 42 6.56 -5.01 -36.04
CA SER A 42 5.87 -5.86 -35.06
C SER A 42 6.75 -6.22 -33.86
N ASN A 43 8.04 -6.49 -34.07
CA ASN A 43 8.97 -6.80 -32.99
C ASN A 43 9.30 -5.57 -32.16
N LEU A 44 9.48 -4.41 -32.81
CA LEU A 44 9.70 -3.14 -32.14
C LEU A 44 8.52 -2.80 -31.21
N VAL A 45 7.29 -2.86 -31.74
CA VAL A 45 6.07 -2.61 -30.95
C VAL A 45 5.91 -3.63 -29.83
N ARG A 46 6.20 -4.92 -30.08
CA ARG A 46 6.18 -5.95 -29.04
C ARG A 46 7.17 -5.65 -27.91
N LYS A 47 8.41 -5.28 -28.23
CA LYS A 47 9.43 -4.93 -27.23
C LYS A 47 9.01 -3.72 -26.41
N ALA A 48 8.49 -2.68 -27.06
CA ALA A 48 8.00 -1.48 -26.38
C ALA A 48 6.85 -1.79 -25.42
N LEU A 49 5.83 -2.53 -25.87
CA LEU A 49 4.68 -2.90 -25.04
C LEU A 49 5.07 -3.80 -23.86
N LEU A 50 5.95 -4.79 -24.08
CA LEU A 50 6.42 -5.66 -23.00
C LEU A 50 7.34 -4.92 -22.01
N GLY A 51 8.12 -3.95 -22.49
CA GLY A 51 8.90 -3.06 -21.62
C GLY A 51 7.99 -2.22 -20.73
N LEU A 52 7.03 -1.52 -21.33
CA LEU A 52 6.04 -0.71 -20.62
C LEU A 52 5.25 -1.53 -19.60
N ALA A 53 4.84 -2.76 -19.94
CA ALA A 53 4.12 -3.64 -19.02
C ALA A 53 4.97 -3.98 -17.78
N LYS A 54 6.25 -4.30 -17.96
CA LYS A 54 7.16 -4.55 -16.84
C LYS A 54 7.36 -3.32 -15.97
N ASP A 55 7.49 -2.14 -16.58
CA ASP A 55 7.67 -0.89 -15.85
C ASP A 55 6.40 -0.55 -15.06
N LEU A 56 5.21 -0.75 -15.65
CA LEU A 56 3.92 -0.56 -14.97
C LEU A 56 3.74 -1.54 -13.80
N ASP A 57 4.04 -2.82 -13.99
CA ASP A 57 3.99 -3.83 -12.93
C ASP A 57 4.94 -3.47 -11.79
N TYR A 58 6.16 -3.00 -12.13
CA TYR A 58 7.13 -2.54 -11.15
C TYR A 58 6.65 -1.28 -10.40
N ILE A 59 6.12 -0.28 -11.09
CA ILE A 59 5.57 0.94 -10.47
C ILE A 59 4.38 0.59 -9.58
N HIS A 60 3.50 -0.32 -10.01
CA HIS A 60 2.37 -0.76 -9.20
C HIS A 60 2.82 -1.52 -7.96
N GLN A 61 3.75 -2.46 -8.09
CA GLN A 61 4.28 -3.21 -6.93
C GLN A 61 5.01 -2.28 -5.97
N THR A 62 5.94 -1.47 -6.46
CA THR A 62 6.70 -0.53 -5.61
C THR A 62 5.78 0.51 -4.97
N GLY A 63 4.85 1.09 -5.72
CA GLY A 63 3.87 2.04 -5.19
C GLY A 63 2.96 1.40 -4.13
N TYR A 64 2.50 0.18 -4.37
CA TYR A 64 1.68 -0.57 -3.42
C TYR A 64 2.47 -0.94 -2.15
N ASP A 65 3.66 -1.49 -2.30
CA ASP A 65 4.50 -1.93 -1.18
C ASP A 65 4.99 -0.76 -0.34
N HIS A 66 5.43 0.33 -0.99
CA HIS A 66 5.82 1.55 -0.29
C HIS A 66 4.60 2.21 0.38
N GLY A 67 3.47 2.30 -0.30
CA GLY A 67 2.24 2.86 0.27
C GLY A 67 1.75 2.07 1.48
N LEU A 68 1.72 0.74 1.37
CA LEU A 68 1.30 -0.16 2.44
C LEU A 68 2.26 -0.12 3.63
N THR A 69 3.57 -0.18 3.37
CA THR A 69 4.59 -0.20 4.42
C THR A 69 4.65 1.14 5.15
N ASN A 70 4.69 2.25 4.41
CA ASN A 70 4.71 3.59 5.00
C ASN A 70 3.40 3.88 5.74
N GLY A 71 2.24 3.53 5.15
CA GLY A 71 0.94 3.71 5.80
C GLY A 71 0.84 2.91 7.11
N LYS A 72 1.27 1.65 7.12
CA LYS A 72 1.31 0.83 8.34
C LYS A 72 2.23 1.43 9.41
N ARG A 73 3.42 1.91 9.02
CA ARG A 73 4.38 2.51 9.95
C ARG A 73 3.83 3.81 10.54
N MET A 74 3.35 4.72 9.69
CA MET A 74 2.78 6.00 10.12
C MET A 74 1.56 5.80 11.01
N GLY A 75 0.60 4.96 10.58
CA GLY A 75 -0.58 4.67 11.39
C GLY A 75 -0.25 4.02 12.75
N LYS A 76 0.79 3.18 12.80
CA LYS A 76 1.29 2.62 14.07
C LYS A 76 1.90 3.69 14.97
N GLU A 77 2.72 4.58 14.43
CA GLU A 77 3.36 5.67 15.18
C GLU A 77 2.33 6.69 15.69
N GLU A 78 1.38 7.08 14.84
CA GLU A 78 0.27 7.97 15.18
C GLU A 78 -0.61 7.33 16.26
N GLY A 79 -1.07 6.09 16.05
CA GLY A 79 -1.90 5.38 17.02
C GLY A 79 -1.20 5.14 18.36
N LEU A 80 0.12 4.86 18.35
CA LEU A 80 0.91 4.75 19.58
C LEU A 80 1.00 6.10 20.31
N THR A 81 1.18 7.19 19.57
CA THR A 81 1.30 8.54 20.14
C THR A 81 -0.03 9.00 20.74
N GLU A 82 -1.14 8.79 20.01
CA GLU A 82 -2.50 9.04 20.51
C GLU A 82 -2.80 8.20 21.75
N GLY A 83 -2.45 6.91 21.73
CA GLY A 83 -2.59 6.02 22.88
C GLY A 83 -1.80 6.51 24.10
N LYS A 84 -0.55 6.96 23.90
CA LYS A 84 0.27 7.55 24.97
C LYS A 84 -0.39 8.77 25.59
N VAL A 85 -1.02 9.64 24.80
CA VAL A 85 -1.69 10.84 25.29
C VAL A 85 -3.01 10.50 25.98
N LYS A 86 -3.77 9.55 25.44
CA LYS A 86 -5.10 9.17 25.93
C LYS A 86 -5.05 8.43 27.26
N TYR A 87 -4.08 7.53 27.43
CA TYR A 87 -4.00 6.65 28.60
C TYR A 87 -2.94 7.06 29.63
N ARG A 88 -2.30 8.23 29.47
CA ARG A 88 -1.34 8.72 30.49
C ARG A 88 -2.06 9.09 31.78
N ILE A 89 -1.38 8.82 32.89
CA ILE A 89 -1.81 9.29 34.21
C ILE A 89 -1.13 10.63 34.46
N TRP A 90 -1.86 11.61 34.98
CA TRP A 90 -1.29 12.87 35.45
C TRP A 90 -1.41 12.94 36.96
N VAL A 91 -0.31 13.32 37.62
CA VAL A 91 -0.26 13.50 39.07
C VAL A 91 0.42 14.83 39.38
N TYR A 92 0.07 15.45 40.50
CA TYR A 92 0.77 16.66 40.93
C TYR A 92 2.04 16.33 41.69
N CYS A 93 3.12 17.04 41.36
CA CYS A 93 4.34 16.99 42.17
C CYS A 93 4.05 17.53 43.56
N HIS A 94 4.38 16.77 44.60
CA HIS A 94 4.17 17.19 45.99
C HIS A 94 4.85 18.52 46.31
N TYR A 95 6.07 18.73 45.79
CA TYR A 95 6.91 19.90 46.07
C TYR A 95 6.50 21.14 45.28
N CYS A 96 6.48 21.04 43.94
CA CYS A 96 6.27 22.20 43.07
C CYS A 96 4.82 22.38 42.61
N LYS A 97 3.92 21.46 42.97
CA LYS A 97 2.50 21.45 42.56
C LYS A 97 2.25 21.47 41.05
N LYS A 98 3.27 21.25 40.23
CA LYS A 98 3.14 21.15 38.77
C LYS A 98 2.66 19.75 38.37
N PRO A 99 1.86 19.63 37.29
CA PRO A 99 1.45 18.34 36.78
C PRO A 99 2.65 17.57 36.20
N ILE A 100 2.76 16.31 36.57
CA ILE A 100 3.70 15.34 36.02
C ILE A 100 2.88 14.34 35.22
N TYR A 101 3.23 14.16 33.95
CA TYR A 101 2.62 13.16 33.08
C TYR A 101 3.45 11.88 33.14
N ILE A 102 2.80 10.76 33.42
CA ILE A 102 3.41 9.45 33.49
C ILE A 102 2.93 8.65 32.28
N GLU A 103 3.87 8.22 31.43
CA GLU A 103 3.55 7.47 30.23
C GLU A 103 2.90 6.11 30.55
N PRO A 104 1.96 5.63 29.72
CA PRO A 104 1.36 4.31 29.89
C PRO A 104 2.41 3.21 29.84
N ASN A 105 2.19 2.14 30.61
CA ASN A 105 3.06 0.97 30.73
C ASN A 105 4.50 1.24 31.20
N SER A 106 4.83 2.47 31.60
CA SER A 106 6.08 2.75 32.32
C SER A 106 6.09 2.06 33.69
N GLU A 107 7.27 1.84 34.26
CA GLU A 107 7.39 1.22 35.59
C GLU A 107 6.57 1.98 36.66
N ARG A 108 6.59 3.32 36.61
CA ARG A 108 5.80 4.18 37.49
C ARG A 108 4.30 4.05 37.25
N HIS A 109 3.88 3.98 36.00
CA HIS A 109 2.47 3.77 35.64
C HIS A 109 1.96 2.43 36.19
N ASN A 110 2.73 1.36 36.00
CA ASN A 110 2.36 0.04 36.49
C ASN A 110 2.32 0.01 38.02
N LYS A 111 3.28 0.63 38.71
CA LYS A 111 3.27 0.76 40.17
C LYS A 111 2.00 1.47 40.69
N ILE A 112 1.54 2.50 39.99
CA ILE A 112 0.31 3.22 40.35
C ILE A 112 -0.92 2.31 40.17
N ILE A 113 -1.06 1.67 38.99
CA ILE A 113 -2.19 0.77 38.71
C ILE A 113 -2.22 -0.41 39.69
N TYR A 114 -1.09 -1.09 39.88
CA TYR A 114 -1.02 -2.24 40.80
C TYR A 114 -1.24 -1.82 42.26
N GLY A 115 -0.74 -0.65 42.67
CA GLY A 115 -0.98 -0.13 44.02
C GLY A 115 -2.43 0.27 44.28
N MET A 116 -3.18 0.67 43.23
CA MET A 116 -4.60 1.01 43.31
C MET A 116 -5.52 -0.21 43.11
N LYS A 117 -4.99 -1.35 42.66
CA LYS A 117 -5.76 -2.56 42.34
C LYS A 117 -6.67 -3.02 43.49
N ASP A 118 -6.18 -2.91 44.73
CA ASP A 118 -6.91 -3.36 45.93
C ASP A 118 -7.77 -2.23 46.56
N GLN A 119 -7.61 -0.98 46.12
CA GLN A 119 -8.35 0.19 46.60
C GLN A 119 -9.51 0.57 45.69
N ILE A 120 -9.53 0.08 44.45
CA ILE A 120 -10.66 0.20 43.54
C ILE A 120 -11.74 -0.77 44.02
N SER A 121 -12.54 -0.30 44.98
CA SER A 121 -13.88 -0.84 45.20
C SER A 121 -14.61 -0.74 43.86
N HIS A 122 -14.98 -1.87 43.28
CA HIS A 122 -15.75 -1.88 42.04
C HIS A 122 -17.00 -1.03 42.25
N PHE A 123 -17.10 0.12 41.58
CA PHE A 123 -18.39 0.76 41.42
C PHE A 123 -19.24 -0.22 40.58
N PRO A 124 -20.37 -0.73 41.09
CA PRO A 124 -21.16 -1.77 40.41
C PRO A 124 -21.66 -1.38 39.01
N GLU A 125 -21.53 -0.10 38.66
CA GLU A 125 -21.94 0.56 37.43
C GLU A 125 -20.86 0.46 36.32
N ASP A 126 -19.58 0.29 36.69
CA ASP A 126 -18.44 0.27 35.75
C ASP A 126 -17.94 -1.14 35.42
N CYS A 127 -18.51 -2.18 36.05
CA CYS A 127 -18.18 -3.56 35.75
C CYS A 127 -18.91 -3.96 34.45
N PRO A 128 -18.21 -4.29 33.35
CA PRO A 128 -18.86 -4.78 32.13
C PRO A 128 -19.54 -6.11 32.46
N ARG A 129 -20.86 -6.07 32.68
CA ARG A 129 -21.68 -7.27 32.83
C ARG A 129 -21.90 -7.82 31.43
N GLU A 130 -21.27 -8.95 31.15
CA GLU A 130 -21.60 -9.80 29.99
C GLU A 130 -23.04 -10.31 30.07
#